data_AF-A0A0A2MCN0-F1
#
_entry.id   AF-A0A0A2MCN0-F1
#
_cell.length_a   1.000
_cell.length_b   1.000
_cell.length_c   1.000
_cell.angle_alpha   90.00
_cell.angle_beta   90.00
_cell.angle_gamma   90.00
#
_symmetry.space_group_name_H-M   'P 1'
#
loop_
_entity.id
_entity.type
_entity.pdbx_description
1 polymer ?
#
loop_
_entity_poly.entity_id
_entity_poly.type
_entity_poly.pdbx_seq_one_letter_code
_entity_poly.pdbx_strand_id
1 'polypeptide(L)'
;MSQIKILWVDDEIDLLKPHILFLEKKGYHVTTCNNGQDAIELFDTDNFDIVFLDENMPGLSGLETLSEIKEKKSATPVIMITKSEEEYIMEEAIGSKIADYLIKPVNPNQILLSLKKNLDHSRLVSEKTTLDYQKEFRKIAMDMAMVNSYEDWVELYKKLLFWEIELENIEDQSMVEILESQKLEANSQFGKFIEKNYEKWFTSEDNRPYLSHEIFRKLVVPEIRKKDKPILFVVIDNLRYDQWKAFENVVNNHYKLEKETSYFSILPTATQYARNAIFSGLTPLEMEKNYPQYWKNDVDDGGKNLFEGEFLTEQLKRLRIDIKQEYYKITNFKDGKKLVDNFKGLKGNDLTTVVYNFVDMLSHAKTEMDVVKELASNDKAYRSLTLSWFRNSPLLEIIQLAQQQGFRLILTTDHGTINCKNPSKVIGDKNTSLNLRYKTGRSLTYEDKDVYAVKDPKKIGLPAINMSSSFIFAKNDLFLAYVNNFNHYVSYYRNTYQHGGISLEEMIIPFLVFEPR
;
A
#
# COMPACT_ATOMS: atom_id res chain seq x y z
N MET A 1 -14.66 -34.23 -0.56
CA MET A 1 -14.89 -33.22 0.48
C MET A 1 -15.63 -33.88 1.63
N SER A 2 -15.29 -33.55 2.87
CA SER A 2 -16.09 -33.93 4.04
C SER A 2 -17.47 -33.28 3.93
N GLN A 3 -18.51 -33.99 4.37
CA GLN A 3 -19.88 -33.48 4.38
C GLN A 3 -19.98 -32.36 5.43
N ILE A 4 -20.48 -31.18 5.04
CA ILE A 4 -20.63 -30.05 5.95
C ILE A 4 -21.70 -30.38 7.00
N LYS A 5 -21.38 -30.22 8.28
CA LYS A 5 -22.25 -30.49 9.42
C LYS A 5 -22.86 -29.20 9.97
N ILE A 6 -24.18 -29.15 10.02
CA ILE A 6 -24.99 -28.04 10.53
C ILE A 6 -25.65 -28.49 11.83
N LEU A 7 -25.54 -27.68 12.88
CA LEU A 7 -26.41 -27.81 14.06
C LEU A 7 -27.57 -26.82 13.90
N TRP A 8 -28.82 -27.29 13.95
CA TRP A 8 -30.00 -26.43 13.91
C TRP A 8 -30.79 -26.56 15.20
N VAL A 9 -30.81 -25.48 15.97
CA VAL A 9 -31.45 -25.37 17.28
C VAL A 9 -32.70 -24.51 17.14
N ASP A 10 -33.89 -25.08 17.34
CA ASP A 10 -35.17 -24.37 17.24
C ASP A 10 -36.23 -25.14 18.06
N ASP A 11 -37.05 -24.46 18.86
CA ASP A 11 -38.07 -25.12 19.67
C ASP A 11 -39.24 -25.67 18.83
N GLU A 12 -39.41 -25.14 17.63
CA GLU A 12 -40.39 -25.56 16.63
C GLU A 12 -39.75 -26.38 15.49
N ILE A 13 -38.64 -27.10 15.75
CA ILE A 13 -37.84 -27.78 14.72
C ILE A 13 -38.62 -28.74 13.81
N ASP A 14 -39.69 -29.35 14.31
CA ASP A 14 -40.57 -30.23 13.53
C ASP A 14 -41.21 -29.49 12.34
N LEU A 15 -41.48 -28.20 12.48
CA LEU A 15 -42.02 -27.33 11.42
C LEU A 15 -40.99 -27.06 10.32
N LEU A 16 -39.70 -27.22 10.62
CA LEU A 16 -38.56 -26.95 9.73
C LEU A 16 -38.11 -28.19 8.95
N LYS A 17 -38.79 -29.33 9.11
CA LYS A 17 -38.51 -30.58 8.38
C LYS A 17 -38.39 -30.42 6.86
N PRO A 18 -39.24 -29.61 6.17
CA PRO A 18 -39.05 -29.36 4.73
C PRO A 18 -37.72 -28.70 4.39
N HIS A 19 -37.24 -27.79 5.24
CA HIS A 19 -35.95 -27.09 5.07
C HIS A 19 -34.78 -28.04 5.33
N ILE A 20 -34.87 -28.88 6.35
CA ILE A 20 -33.87 -29.91 6.65
C ILE A 20 -33.70 -30.84 5.45
N LEU A 21 -34.79 -31.39 4.91
CA LEU A 21 -34.77 -32.25 3.72
C LEU A 21 -34.20 -31.52 2.49
N PHE A 22 -34.45 -30.22 2.34
CA PHE A 22 -33.87 -29.42 1.28
C PHE A 22 -32.35 -29.31 1.41
N LEU A 23 -31.83 -29.07 2.61
CA LEU A 23 -30.39 -29.00 2.89
C LEU A 23 -29.71 -30.35 2.71
N GLU A 24 -30.31 -31.43 3.19
CA GLU A 24 -29.79 -32.80 3.00
C GLU A 24 -29.67 -33.15 1.50
N LYS A 25 -30.66 -32.80 0.69
CA LYS A 25 -30.59 -32.95 -0.78
C LYS A 25 -29.50 -32.12 -1.44
N LYS A 26 -29.05 -31.05 -0.79
CA LYS A 26 -27.92 -30.21 -1.24
C LYS A 26 -26.57 -30.70 -0.73
N GLY A 27 -26.54 -31.80 0.02
CA GLY A 27 -25.30 -32.44 0.49
C GLY A 27 -24.83 -31.98 1.86
N TYR A 28 -25.66 -31.27 2.63
CA TYR A 28 -25.38 -30.92 4.02
C TYR A 28 -25.82 -32.05 4.96
N HIS A 29 -25.17 -32.20 6.11
CA HIS A 29 -25.63 -33.03 7.22
C HIS A 29 -26.23 -32.12 8.28
N VAL A 30 -27.48 -32.33 8.68
CA VAL A 30 -28.16 -31.47 9.66
C VAL A 30 -28.46 -32.29 10.92
N THR A 31 -27.84 -31.89 12.02
CA THR A 31 -28.19 -32.34 13.37
C THR A 31 -29.11 -31.32 13.99
N THR A 32 -30.15 -31.78 14.66
CA THR A 32 -31.17 -30.91 15.24
C THR A 32 -31.32 -31.11 16.75
N CYS A 33 -31.61 -30.03 17.47
CA CYS A 33 -32.10 -30.08 18.85
C CYS A 33 -33.13 -28.97 19.08
N ASN A 34 -33.87 -29.06 20.19
CA ASN A 34 -35.04 -28.21 20.46
C ASN A 34 -34.84 -27.21 21.62
N ASN A 35 -33.64 -27.16 22.20
CA ASN A 35 -33.31 -26.25 23.29
C ASN A 35 -31.80 -25.99 23.36
N GLY A 36 -31.43 -24.91 24.06
CA GLY A 36 -30.03 -24.49 24.20
C GLY A 36 -29.14 -25.44 24.98
N GLN A 37 -29.66 -26.18 25.97
CA GLN A 37 -28.87 -27.11 26.77
C GLN A 37 -28.38 -28.30 25.93
N ASP A 38 -29.29 -28.92 25.18
CA ASP A 38 -28.98 -30.01 24.25
C ASP A 38 -28.01 -29.53 23.14
N ALA A 39 -28.17 -28.28 22.69
CA ALA A 39 -27.26 -27.68 21.73
C ALA A 39 -25.82 -27.64 22.26
N ILE A 40 -25.63 -27.20 23.52
CA ILE A 40 -24.31 -27.13 24.15
C ILE A 40 -23.70 -28.53 24.30
N GLU A 41 -24.49 -29.53 24.72
CA GLU A 41 -24.03 -30.92 24.86
C GLU A 41 -23.62 -31.55 23.52
N LEU A 42 -24.41 -31.32 22.47
CA LEU A 42 -24.06 -31.74 21.12
C LEU A 42 -22.79 -31.04 20.62
N PHE A 43 -22.64 -29.76 20.94
CA PHE A 43 -21.49 -28.97 20.53
C PHE A 43 -20.17 -29.38 21.22
N ASP A 44 -20.28 -29.98 22.41
CA ASP A 44 -19.16 -30.60 23.15
C ASP A 44 -18.76 -31.96 22.59
N THR A 45 -19.71 -32.70 22.03
CA THR A 45 -19.51 -34.10 21.59
C THR A 45 -19.23 -34.25 20.09
N ASP A 46 -19.68 -33.31 19.26
CA ASP A 46 -19.43 -33.28 17.82
C ASP A 46 -18.80 -31.94 17.37
N ASN A 47 -18.29 -31.93 16.13
CA ASN A 47 -17.82 -30.72 15.47
C ASN A 47 -18.83 -30.31 14.40
N PHE A 48 -19.32 -29.07 14.52
CA PHE A 48 -20.20 -28.44 13.55
C PHE A 48 -19.46 -27.34 12.82
N ASP A 49 -19.68 -27.25 11.50
CA ASP A 49 -19.10 -26.20 10.67
C ASP A 49 -19.91 -24.90 10.80
N ILE A 50 -21.20 -24.99 11.15
CA ILE A 50 -22.09 -23.84 11.37
C ILE A 50 -23.27 -24.19 12.28
N VAL A 51 -23.79 -23.19 13.00
CA VAL A 51 -24.97 -23.32 13.85
C VAL A 51 -26.07 -22.37 13.39
N PHE A 52 -27.28 -22.89 13.20
CA PHE A 52 -28.51 -22.09 13.18
C PHE A 52 -29.13 -22.11 14.57
N LEU A 53 -29.39 -20.93 15.13
CA LEU A 53 -29.84 -20.80 16.50
C LEU A 53 -31.06 -19.90 16.56
N ASP A 54 -32.19 -20.45 16.98
CA ASP A 54 -33.37 -19.64 17.27
C ASP A 54 -33.10 -18.73 18.48
N GLU A 55 -33.57 -17.50 18.38
CA GLU A 55 -33.47 -16.52 19.47
C GLU A 55 -34.35 -16.92 20.65
N ASN A 56 -35.58 -17.35 20.36
CA ASN A 56 -36.62 -17.54 21.35
C ASN A 56 -36.87 -19.03 21.58
N MET A 57 -36.25 -19.58 22.62
CA MET A 57 -36.42 -20.99 23.00
C MET A 57 -36.72 -21.11 24.50
N PRO A 58 -37.48 -22.15 24.92
CA PRO A 58 -37.72 -22.42 26.32
C PRO A 58 -36.44 -22.89 27.03
N GLY A 59 -36.26 -22.45 28.28
CA GLY A 59 -35.07 -22.75 29.08
C GLY A 59 -33.96 -21.74 28.83
N LEU A 60 -32.81 -22.20 28.33
CA LEU A 60 -31.70 -21.34 27.98
C LEU A 60 -32.02 -20.57 26.70
N SER A 61 -31.95 -19.24 26.75
CA SER A 61 -32.26 -18.41 25.58
C SER A 61 -31.25 -18.60 24.45
N GLY A 62 -31.61 -18.22 23.22
CA GLY A 62 -30.69 -18.26 22.09
C GLY A 62 -29.43 -17.41 22.31
N LEU A 63 -29.56 -16.25 22.99
CA LEU A 63 -28.43 -15.36 23.27
C LEU A 63 -27.46 -15.92 24.32
N GLU A 64 -27.99 -16.57 25.37
CA GLU A 64 -27.17 -17.26 26.36
C GLU A 64 -26.46 -18.46 25.73
N THR A 65 -27.18 -19.24 24.93
CA THR A 65 -26.64 -20.39 24.17
C THR A 65 -25.52 -19.95 23.23
N LEU A 66 -25.69 -18.83 22.51
CA LEU A 66 -24.66 -18.24 21.66
C LEU A 66 -23.39 -17.92 22.44
N SER A 67 -23.53 -17.35 23.65
CA SER A 67 -22.39 -16.97 24.47
C SER A 67 -21.58 -18.20 24.89
N GLU A 68 -22.23 -19.26 25.35
CA GLU A 68 -21.61 -20.54 25.71
C GLU A 68 -20.90 -21.21 24.51
N ILE A 69 -21.57 -21.26 23.34
CA ILE A 69 -20.98 -21.79 22.11
C ILE A 69 -19.71 -21.03 21.74
N LYS A 70 -19.72 -19.69 21.85
CA LYS A 70 -18.58 -18.85 21.50
C LYS A 70 -17.44 -18.90 22.52
N GLU A 71 -17.72 -19.16 23.79
CA GLU A 71 -16.67 -19.41 24.78
C GLU A 71 -15.95 -20.74 24.51
N LYS A 72 -16.67 -21.76 24.05
CA LYS A 72 -16.09 -23.08 23.73
C LYS A 72 -15.34 -23.09 22.39
N LYS A 73 -15.98 -22.64 21.30
CA LYS A 73 -15.39 -22.56 19.95
C LYS A 73 -15.75 -21.24 19.27
N SER A 74 -14.95 -20.21 19.53
CA SER A 74 -15.19 -18.85 19.02
C SER A 74 -15.27 -18.75 17.49
N ALA A 75 -14.55 -19.63 16.77
CA ALA A 75 -14.45 -19.64 15.32
C ALA A 75 -15.68 -20.19 14.58
N THR A 76 -16.52 -21.02 15.23
CA THR A 76 -17.68 -21.62 14.54
C THR A 76 -18.73 -20.54 14.25
N PRO A 77 -19.11 -20.29 12.98
CA PRO A 77 -20.13 -19.31 12.66
C PRO A 77 -21.48 -19.70 13.27
N VAL A 78 -22.18 -18.73 13.85
CA VAL A 78 -23.54 -18.88 14.38
C VAL A 78 -24.43 -17.89 13.66
N ILE A 79 -25.51 -18.40 13.05
CA ILE A 79 -26.52 -17.62 12.37
C ILE A 79 -27.76 -17.61 13.26
N MET A 80 -28.13 -16.42 13.73
CA MET A 80 -29.34 -16.26 14.54
C MET A 80 -30.58 -16.31 13.65
N ILE A 81 -31.64 -16.99 14.10
CA ILE A 81 -32.95 -16.99 13.45
C ILE A 81 -33.93 -16.30 14.41
N THR A 82 -34.56 -15.22 13.97
CA THR A 82 -35.38 -14.35 14.85
C THR A 82 -36.76 -14.06 14.25
N LYS A 83 -37.76 -13.79 15.10
CA LYS A 83 -39.09 -13.28 14.70
C LYS A 83 -39.15 -11.74 14.66
N SER A 84 -38.13 -11.04 15.17
CA SER A 84 -38.10 -9.58 15.26
C SER A 84 -37.37 -8.97 14.06
N GLU A 85 -38.03 -8.06 13.35
CA GLU A 85 -37.35 -7.10 12.48
C GLU A 85 -36.91 -5.95 13.40
N GLU A 86 -35.60 -5.77 13.69
CA GLU A 86 -34.97 -4.46 13.98
C GLU A 86 -33.56 -4.54 14.63
N GLU A 87 -32.78 -3.48 14.36
CA GLU A 87 -31.45 -3.02 14.86
C GLU A 87 -30.89 -3.53 16.20
N TYR A 88 -31.73 -3.94 17.16
CA TYR A 88 -31.34 -4.23 18.54
C TYR A 88 -30.26 -5.33 18.68
N ILE A 89 -30.36 -6.41 17.89
CA ILE A 89 -29.37 -7.51 17.89
C ILE A 89 -28.01 -7.03 17.35
N MET A 90 -28.00 -6.03 16.46
CA MET A 90 -26.76 -5.44 15.91
C MET A 90 -26.15 -4.39 16.85
N GLU A 91 -26.97 -3.65 17.61
CA GLU A 91 -26.53 -2.63 18.56
C GLU A 91 -26.07 -3.20 19.91
N GLU A 92 -26.61 -4.33 20.34
CA GLU A 92 -26.08 -5.04 21.51
C GLU A 92 -24.64 -5.51 21.25
N ALA A 93 -23.86 -5.67 22.34
CA ALA A 93 -22.46 -6.14 22.32
C ALA A 93 -22.25 -7.56 21.77
N ILE A 94 -23.26 -8.11 21.08
CA ILE A 94 -23.41 -9.44 20.52
C ILE A 94 -23.19 -9.42 18.99
N GLY A 95 -23.31 -8.27 18.31
CA GLY A 95 -23.07 -8.16 16.86
C GLY A 95 -21.69 -8.68 16.42
N SER A 96 -20.67 -8.64 17.30
CA SER A 96 -19.34 -9.20 17.06
C SER A 96 -19.25 -10.73 17.21
N LYS A 97 -20.26 -11.37 17.80
CA LYS A 97 -20.33 -12.80 18.09
C LYS A 97 -21.20 -13.59 17.10
N ILE A 98 -22.04 -12.94 16.29
CA ILE A 98 -22.85 -13.62 15.27
C ILE A 98 -22.22 -13.48 13.88
N ALA A 99 -22.43 -14.48 13.02
CA ALA A 99 -21.94 -14.46 11.64
C ALA A 99 -22.97 -13.88 10.67
N ASP A 100 -24.26 -14.11 10.94
CA ASP A 100 -25.38 -13.59 10.17
C ASP A 100 -26.66 -13.66 11.02
N TYR A 101 -27.76 -13.11 10.51
CA TYR A 101 -29.09 -13.38 11.04
C TYR A 101 -30.12 -13.58 9.92
N LEU A 102 -31.19 -14.31 10.23
CA LEU A 102 -32.31 -14.59 9.33
C LEU A 102 -33.63 -14.31 10.06
N ILE A 103 -34.59 -13.71 9.35
CA ILE A 103 -35.91 -13.37 9.91
C ILE A 103 -36.91 -14.46 9.54
N LYS A 104 -37.68 -14.96 10.53
CA LYS A 104 -38.79 -15.90 10.34
C LYS A 104 -39.97 -15.18 9.66
N PRO A 105 -40.69 -15.80 8.70
CA PRO A 105 -40.50 -17.17 8.21
C PRO A 105 -39.32 -17.30 7.24
N VAL A 106 -38.39 -18.22 7.54
CA VAL A 106 -37.17 -18.41 6.75
C VAL A 106 -37.46 -19.18 5.46
N ASN A 107 -36.99 -18.68 4.32
CA ASN A 107 -37.06 -19.39 3.04
C ASN A 107 -35.88 -20.38 2.90
N PRO A 108 -36.07 -21.63 2.42
CA PRO A 108 -34.96 -22.57 2.19
C PRO A 108 -33.80 -22.00 1.35
N ASN A 109 -34.09 -21.12 0.38
CA ASN A 109 -33.06 -20.45 -0.41
C ASN A 109 -32.29 -19.38 0.39
N GLN A 110 -32.94 -18.67 1.31
CA GLN A 110 -32.25 -17.70 2.20
C GLN A 110 -31.27 -18.43 3.11
N ILE A 111 -31.67 -19.57 3.66
CA ILE A 111 -30.81 -20.44 4.48
C ILE A 111 -29.60 -20.89 3.67
N LEU A 112 -29.82 -21.39 2.45
CA LEU A 112 -28.73 -21.81 1.57
C LEU A 112 -27.78 -20.67 1.20
N LEU A 113 -28.30 -19.46 0.94
CA LEU A 113 -27.48 -18.29 0.67
C LEU A 113 -26.62 -17.91 1.88
N SER A 114 -27.19 -17.95 3.08
CA SER A 114 -26.45 -17.67 4.31
C SER A 114 -25.40 -18.75 4.60
N LEU A 115 -25.70 -20.04 4.35
CA LEU A 115 -24.69 -21.12 4.41
C LEU A 115 -23.53 -20.84 3.46
N LYS A 116 -23.82 -20.52 2.19
CA LYS A 116 -22.77 -20.23 1.20
C LYS A 116 -21.93 -19.01 1.58
N LYS A 117 -22.57 -17.96 2.12
CA LYS A 117 -21.90 -16.75 2.60
C LYS A 117 -20.99 -17.01 3.80
N ASN A 118 -21.32 -17.97 4.66
CA ASN A 118 -20.55 -18.22 5.88
C ASN A 118 -19.57 -19.40 5.78
N LEU A 119 -19.77 -20.32 4.84
CA LEU A 119 -18.96 -21.53 4.68
C LEU A 119 -18.16 -21.58 3.37
N ASP A 120 -18.71 -21.05 2.28
CA ASP A 120 -18.12 -21.13 0.93
C ASP A 120 -17.56 -19.79 0.44
N HIS A 121 -17.62 -18.72 1.24
CA HIS A 121 -17.29 -17.37 0.78
C HIS A 121 -15.86 -17.24 0.26
N SER A 122 -14.87 -17.78 0.96
CA SER A 122 -13.48 -17.77 0.50
C SER A 122 -13.32 -18.52 -0.83
N ARG A 123 -13.96 -19.68 -0.98
CA ARG A 123 -13.89 -20.50 -2.20
C ARG A 123 -14.62 -19.85 -3.38
N LEU A 124 -15.84 -19.36 -3.19
CA LEU A 124 -16.63 -18.71 -4.26
C LEU A 124 -16.00 -17.40 -4.72
N VAL A 125 -15.45 -16.61 -3.79
CA VAL A 125 -14.68 -15.41 -4.14
C VAL A 125 -13.43 -15.81 -4.92
N SER A 126 -12.66 -16.79 -4.42
CA SER A 126 -11.46 -17.29 -5.10
C SER A 126 -11.74 -17.79 -6.53
N GLU A 127 -12.75 -18.64 -6.73
CA GLU A 127 -13.15 -19.16 -8.05
C GLU A 127 -13.57 -18.03 -8.99
N LYS A 128 -14.39 -17.09 -8.52
CA LYS A 128 -14.84 -15.95 -9.32
C LYS A 128 -13.69 -15.02 -9.69
N THR A 129 -12.84 -14.65 -8.73
CA THR A 129 -11.68 -13.79 -8.97
C THR A 129 -10.70 -14.44 -9.93
N THR A 130 -10.50 -15.75 -9.84
CA THR A 130 -9.67 -16.53 -10.78
C THR A 130 -10.25 -16.47 -12.20
N LEU A 131 -11.55 -16.72 -12.35
CA LEU A 131 -12.23 -16.64 -13.65
C LEU A 131 -12.20 -15.22 -14.25
N ASP A 132 -12.35 -14.20 -13.42
CA ASP A 132 -12.32 -12.81 -13.87
C ASP A 132 -10.89 -12.38 -14.25
N TYR A 133 -9.87 -12.80 -13.49
CA TYR A 133 -8.48 -12.59 -13.86
C TYR A 133 -8.12 -13.29 -15.17
N GLN A 134 -8.57 -14.53 -15.40
CA GLN A 134 -8.32 -15.23 -16.66
C GLN A 134 -8.88 -14.48 -17.89
N LYS A 135 -10.01 -13.79 -17.74
CA LYS A 135 -10.57 -12.94 -18.80
C LYS A 135 -9.71 -11.69 -19.01
N GLU A 136 -9.27 -11.06 -17.91
CA GLU A 136 -8.48 -9.84 -17.96
C GLU A 136 -7.02 -10.08 -18.35
N PHE A 137 -6.47 -11.29 -18.16
CA PHE A 137 -5.10 -11.66 -18.55
C PHE A 137 -4.78 -11.27 -20.00
N ARG A 138 -5.68 -11.60 -20.94
CA ARG A 138 -5.52 -11.27 -22.36
C ARG A 138 -5.55 -9.76 -22.61
N LYS A 139 -6.38 -9.04 -21.85
CA LYS A 139 -6.51 -7.59 -21.96
C LYS A 139 -5.28 -6.87 -21.42
N ILE A 140 -4.73 -7.31 -20.29
CA ILE A 140 -3.46 -6.80 -19.76
C ILE A 140 -2.34 -6.98 -20.79
N ALA A 141 -2.26 -8.16 -21.43
CA ALA A 141 -1.26 -8.41 -22.47
C ALA A 141 -1.45 -7.50 -23.70
N MET A 142 -2.69 -7.27 -24.13
CA MET A 142 -3.00 -6.34 -25.24
C MET A 142 -2.67 -4.90 -24.88
N ASP A 143 -3.08 -4.45 -23.69
CA ASP A 143 -2.79 -3.11 -23.19
C ASP A 143 -1.29 -2.88 -23.16
N MET A 144 -0.52 -3.83 -22.60
CA MET A 144 0.95 -3.78 -22.54
C MET A 144 1.58 -3.61 -23.94
N ALA A 145 1.06 -4.30 -24.96
CA ALA A 145 1.54 -4.16 -26.34
C ALA A 145 1.18 -2.81 -26.99
N MET A 146 0.16 -2.11 -26.50
CA MET A 146 -0.36 -0.85 -27.05
C MET A 146 0.09 0.40 -26.28
N VAL A 147 0.62 0.24 -25.06
CA VAL A 147 1.09 1.33 -24.22
C VAL A 147 2.10 2.20 -24.96
N ASN A 148 1.79 3.50 -25.09
CA ASN A 148 2.65 4.44 -25.81
C ASN A 148 2.85 5.78 -25.10
N SER A 149 2.05 6.08 -24.08
CA SER A 149 2.10 7.30 -23.29
C SER A 149 2.45 7.01 -21.82
N TYR A 150 2.76 8.06 -21.04
CA TYR A 150 3.00 7.87 -19.62
C TYR A 150 1.69 7.61 -18.86
N GLU A 151 0.56 8.15 -19.34
CA GLU A 151 -0.77 7.90 -18.82
C GLU A 151 -1.15 6.42 -18.97
N ASP A 152 -0.91 5.83 -20.14
CA ASP A 152 -1.15 4.41 -20.37
C ASP A 152 -0.35 3.54 -19.40
N TRP A 153 0.89 3.93 -19.09
CA TRP A 153 1.71 3.23 -18.08
C TRP A 153 1.13 3.34 -16.67
N VAL A 154 0.58 4.50 -16.30
CA VAL A 154 -0.09 4.69 -15.01
C VAL A 154 -1.32 3.78 -14.92
N GLU A 155 -2.15 3.72 -15.97
CA GLU A 155 -3.35 2.89 -15.99
C GLU A 155 -3.03 1.40 -15.99
N LEU A 156 -2.03 0.98 -16.78
CA LEU A 156 -1.55 -0.40 -16.75
C LEU A 156 -1.02 -0.78 -15.37
N TYR A 157 -0.23 0.09 -14.73
CA TYR A 157 0.30 -0.17 -13.40
C TYR A 157 -0.81 -0.32 -12.37
N LYS A 158 -1.78 0.61 -12.34
CA LYS A 158 -2.95 0.52 -11.44
C LYS A 158 -3.74 -0.77 -11.65
N LYS A 159 -3.89 -1.23 -12.90
CA LYS A 159 -4.56 -2.49 -13.22
C LYS A 159 -3.78 -3.71 -12.71
N LEU A 160 -2.46 -3.73 -12.88
CA LEU A 160 -1.61 -4.79 -12.32
C LEU A 160 -1.71 -4.83 -10.79
N LEU A 161 -1.72 -3.67 -10.12
CA LEU A 161 -1.86 -3.59 -8.67
C LEU A 161 -3.23 -4.05 -8.18
N PHE A 162 -4.30 -3.71 -8.91
CA PHE A 162 -5.63 -4.19 -8.59
C PHE A 162 -5.67 -5.71 -8.57
N TRP A 163 -5.17 -6.37 -9.63
CA TRP A 163 -5.13 -7.82 -9.68
C TRP A 163 -4.16 -8.42 -8.67
N GLU A 164 -3.05 -7.75 -8.37
CA GLU A 164 -2.13 -8.19 -7.33
C GLU A 164 -2.84 -8.31 -5.98
N ILE A 165 -3.59 -7.27 -5.59
CA ILE A 165 -4.34 -7.24 -4.33
C ILE A 165 -5.48 -8.26 -4.33
N GLU A 166 -6.25 -8.36 -5.41
CA GLU A 166 -7.36 -9.32 -5.51
C GLU A 166 -6.90 -10.78 -5.45
N LEU A 167 -5.73 -11.09 -6.00
CA LEU A 167 -5.16 -12.44 -6.00
C LEU A 167 -4.42 -12.80 -4.70
N GLU A 168 -4.14 -11.84 -3.79
CA GLU A 168 -3.32 -12.10 -2.58
C GLU A 168 -3.86 -13.20 -1.68
N ASN A 169 -5.19 -13.36 -1.62
CA ASN A 169 -5.87 -14.29 -0.72
C ASN A 169 -6.34 -15.55 -1.43
N ILE A 170 -5.93 -15.75 -2.69
CA ILE A 170 -6.25 -16.93 -3.48
C ILE A 170 -5.17 -17.98 -3.25
N GLU A 171 -5.59 -19.23 -3.01
CA GLU A 171 -4.69 -20.36 -2.80
C GLU A 171 -4.03 -20.85 -4.10
N ASP A 172 -4.58 -20.47 -5.27
CA ASP A 172 -4.04 -20.86 -6.58
C ASP A 172 -2.75 -20.09 -6.91
N GLN A 173 -1.63 -20.72 -6.57
CA GLN A 173 -0.29 -20.21 -6.83
C GLN A 173 0.00 -19.97 -8.32
N SER A 174 -0.68 -20.68 -9.24
CA SER A 174 -0.43 -20.55 -10.67
C SER A 174 -0.84 -19.17 -11.22
N MET A 175 -1.93 -18.60 -10.71
CA MET A 175 -2.39 -17.27 -11.14
C MET A 175 -1.45 -16.17 -10.65
N VAL A 176 -0.93 -16.32 -9.43
CA VAL A 176 0.07 -15.41 -8.85
C VAL A 176 1.35 -15.41 -9.69
N GLU A 177 1.84 -16.58 -10.10
CA GLU A 177 3.02 -16.70 -10.98
C GLU A 177 2.81 -16.05 -12.35
N ILE A 178 1.61 -16.19 -12.93
CA ILE A 178 1.26 -15.54 -14.20
C ILE A 178 1.28 -14.01 -14.04
N LEU A 179 0.69 -13.47 -12.97
CA LEU A 179 0.72 -12.04 -12.71
C LEU A 179 2.14 -11.51 -12.50
N GLU A 180 2.95 -12.22 -11.73
CA GLU A 180 4.36 -11.86 -11.53
C GLU A 180 5.14 -11.83 -12.85
N SER A 181 4.88 -12.77 -13.76
CA SER A 181 5.44 -12.75 -15.12
C SER A 181 5.01 -11.49 -15.91
N GLN A 182 3.73 -11.11 -15.83
CA GLN A 182 3.23 -9.89 -16.46
C GLN A 182 3.85 -8.62 -15.86
N LYS A 183 4.04 -8.56 -14.54
CA LYS A 183 4.74 -7.44 -13.86
C LYS A 183 6.20 -7.33 -14.32
N LEU A 184 6.91 -8.46 -14.46
CA LEU A 184 8.28 -8.48 -14.97
C LEU A 184 8.36 -8.01 -16.42
N GLU A 185 7.44 -8.44 -17.28
CA GLU A 185 7.37 -7.98 -18.67
C GLU A 185 7.05 -6.48 -18.75
N ALA A 186 6.07 -6.02 -17.97
CA ALA A 186 5.69 -4.61 -17.89
C ALA A 186 6.88 -3.74 -17.45
N ASN A 187 7.62 -4.15 -16.43
CA ASN A 187 8.83 -3.44 -15.98
C ASN A 187 9.92 -3.40 -17.06
N SER A 188 10.12 -4.48 -17.81
CA SER A 188 11.09 -4.54 -18.92
C SER A 188 10.74 -3.57 -20.03
N GLN A 189 9.46 -3.52 -20.41
CA GLN A 189 8.95 -2.58 -21.41
C GLN A 189 8.96 -1.14 -20.89
N PHE A 190 8.60 -0.91 -19.63
CA PHE A 190 8.65 0.40 -18.96
C PHE A 190 10.08 0.94 -18.92
N GLY A 191 11.07 0.11 -18.60
CA GLY A 191 12.48 0.50 -18.63
C GLY A 191 12.93 1.02 -19.99
N LYS A 192 12.49 0.37 -21.09
CA LYS A 192 12.74 0.84 -22.46
C LYS A 192 12.00 2.16 -22.76
N PHE A 193 10.78 2.30 -22.26
CA PHE A 193 10.02 3.54 -22.38
C PHE A 193 10.72 4.72 -21.68
N ILE A 194 11.21 4.52 -20.46
CA ILE A 194 11.99 5.54 -19.73
C ILE A 194 13.27 5.89 -20.49
N GLU A 195 14.06 4.89 -20.90
CA GLU A 195 15.30 5.09 -21.65
C GLU A 195 15.10 5.93 -22.93
N LYS A 196 13.98 5.75 -23.63
CA LYS A 196 13.64 6.48 -24.87
C LYS A 196 13.16 7.93 -24.64
N ASN A 197 12.53 8.20 -23.49
CA ASN A 197 11.75 9.43 -23.29
C ASN A 197 12.28 10.34 -22.19
N TYR A 198 12.95 9.80 -21.16
CA TYR A 198 13.28 10.53 -19.94
C TYR A 198 14.10 11.81 -20.18
N GLU A 199 15.16 11.75 -21.00
CA GLU A 199 15.97 12.92 -21.35
C GLU A 199 15.13 14.05 -21.99
N LYS A 200 14.14 13.70 -22.80
CA LYS A 200 13.30 14.69 -23.50
C LYS A 200 12.37 15.43 -22.53
N TRP A 201 12.00 14.82 -21.41
CA TRP A 201 11.12 15.43 -20.41
C TRP A 201 11.73 16.68 -19.75
N PHE A 202 13.05 16.84 -19.79
CA PHE A 202 13.74 18.03 -19.28
C PHE A 202 13.89 19.15 -20.32
N THR A 203 13.50 18.90 -21.57
CA THR A 203 13.66 19.85 -22.69
C THR A 203 12.34 20.27 -23.32
N SER A 204 11.27 19.49 -23.14
CA SER A 204 9.92 19.74 -23.65
C SER A 204 8.88 19.61 -22.54
N GLU A 205 7.87 20.48 -22.53
CA GLU A 205 6.70 20.35 -21.63
C GLU A 205 5.55 19.54 -22.26
N ASP A 206 5.60 19.26 -23.56
CA ASP A 206 4.53 18.53 -24.25
C ASP A 206 4.59 17.01 -23.96
N ASN A 207 3.43 16.43 -23.62
CA ASN A 207 3.18 15.00 -23.49
C ASN A 207 4.14 14.24 -22.54
N ARG A 208 4.26 14.72 -21.30
CA ARG A 208 5.11 14.12 -20.25
C ARG A 208 4.45 14.16 -18.87
N PRO A 209 4.85 13.28 -17.93
CA PRO A 209 4.33 13.32 -16.57
C PRO A 209 4.82 14.56 -15.82
N TYR A 210 4.12 14.90 -14.74
CA TYR A 210 4.70 15.74 -13.69
C TYR A 210 5.91 15.02 -13.08
N LEU A 211 6.98 15.77 -12.86
CA LEU A 211 8.18 15.27 -12.17
C LEU A 211 8.23 15.74 -10.72
N SER A 212 9.02 15.08 -9.87
CA SER A 212 9.14 15.41 -8.44
C SER A 212 9.32 16.91 -8.15
N HIS A 213 10.15 17.61 -8.93
CA HIS A 213 10.42 19.05 -8.73
C HIS A 213 9.26 19.97 -9.14
N GLU A 214 8.19 19.43 -9.70
CA GLU A 214 7.06 20.22 -10.20
C GLU A 214 5.82 20.08 -9.34
N ILE A 215 5.68 18.97 -8.60
CA ILE A 215 4.43 18.63 -7.93
C ILE A 215 4.01 19.67 -6.90
N PHE A 216 4.95 20.31 -6.18
CA PHE A 216 4.59 21.33 -5.22
C PHE A 216 3.94 22.52 -5.93
N ARG A 217 4.60 23.08 -6.95
CA ARG A 217 4.08 24.22 -7.73
C ARG A 217 2.81 23.88 -8.50
N LYS A 218 2.72 22.69 -9.09
CA LYS A 218 1.64 22.31 -10.01
C LYS A 218 0.44 21.68 -9.31
N LEU A 219 0.63 21.04 -8.15
CA LEU A 219 -0.41 20.28 -7.46
C LEU A 219 -0.69 20.78 -6.03
N VAL A 220 0.32 21.22 -5.26
CA VAL A 220 0.11 21.72 -3.88
C VAL A 220 -0.30 23.20 -3.86
N VAL A 221 0.39 24.05 -4.64
CA VAL A 221 0.11 25.49 -4.67
C VAL A 221 -1.31 25.85 -5.12
N PRO A 222 -1.93 25.19 -6.11
CA PRO A 222 -3.33 25.42 -6.43
C PRO A 222 -4.25 25.20 -5.22
N GLU A 223 -3.97 24.20 -4.39
CA GLU A 223 -4.73 23.91 -3.16
C GLU A 223 -4.52 25.00 -2.11
N ILE A 224 -3.28 25.47 -1.91
CA ILE A 224 -2.97 26.60 -1.01
C ILE A 224 -3.73 27.86 -1.44
N ARG A 225 -3.82 28.12 -2.75
CA ARG A 225 -4.47 29.32 -3.29
C ARG A 225 -5.99 29.34 -3.14
N LYS A 226 -6.63 28.20 -2.87
CA LYS A 226 -8.06 28.15 -2.53
C LYS A 226 -8.36 28.94 -1.25
N LYS A 227 -7.40 29.02 -0.31
CA LYS A 227 -7.49 29.77 0.97
C LYS A 227 -8.77 29.49 1.79
N ASP A 228 -9.31 28.29 1.64
CA ASP A 228 -10.55 27.85 2.29
C ASP A 228 -10.28 27.05 3.56
N LYS A 229 -9.19 26.28 3.59
CA LYS A 229 -8.81 25.39 4.69
C LYS A 229 -7.28 25.36 4.87
N PRO A 230 -6.78 25.14 6.10
CA PRO A 230 -5.37 24.85 6.31
C PRO A 230 -5.02 23.48 5.69
N ILE A 231 -3.77 23.31 5.25
CA ILE A 231 -3.32 22.09 4.55
C ILE A 231 -2.33 21.32 5.42
N LEU A 232 -2.57 20.03 5.59
CA LEU A 232 -1.59 19.07 6.08
C LEU A 232 -0.97 18.39 4.85
N PHE A 233 0.27 18.71 4.51
CA PHE A 233 1.01 18.09 3.41
C PHE A 233 1.95 17.01 3.94
N VAL A 234 1.58 15.75 3.73
CA VAL A 234 2.34 14.57 4.18
C VAL A 234 3.10 13.96 3.02
N VAL A 235 4.41 13.81 3.20
CA VAL A 235 5.29 13.04 2.32
C VAL A 235 5.82 11.84 3.11
N ILE A 236 5.37 10.64 2.78
CA ILE A 236 5.87 9.41 3.38
C ILE A 236 7.09 8.95 2.60
N ASP A 237 8.19 8.61 3.27
CA ASP A 237 9.38 8.07 2.62
C ASP A 237 9.11 6.71 2.00
N ASN A 238 9.46 6.55 0.73
CA ASN A 238 9.60 5.25 0.08
C ASN A 238 8.31 4.38 0.10
N LEU A 239 7.15 5.02 -0.03
CA LEU A 239 5.86 4.34 -0.06
C LEU A 239 5.40 4.03 -1.49
N ARG A 240 5.14 2.76 -1.80
CA ARG A 240 4.58 2.33 -3.09
C ARG A 240 3.07 2.53 -3.17
N TYR A 241 2.57 2.56 -4.40
CA TYR A 241 1.15 2.74 -4.72
C TYR A 241 0.26 1.61 -4.15
N ASP A 242 0.75 0.38 -4.13
CA ASP A 242 0.06 -0.79 -3.56
C ASP A 242 0.00 -0.74 -2.04
N GLN A 243 1.04 -0.23 -1.38
CA GLN A 243 1.02 0.04 0.05
C GLN A 243 0.00 1.14 0.41
N TRP A 244 -0.09 2.21 -0.40
CA TRP A 244 -1.18 3.19 -0.26
C TRP A 244 -2.55 2.51 -0.32
N LYS A 245 -2.79 1.67 -1.33
CA LYS A 245 -4.07 0.94 -1.46
C LYS A 245 -4.36 0.03 -0.27
N ALA A 246 -3.33 -0.52 0.39
CA ALA A 246 -3.51 -1.34 1.59
C ALA A 246 -4.10 -0.57 2.78
N PHE A 247 -3.79 0.72 2.96
CA PHE A 247 -4.32 1.54 4.06
C PHE A 247 -5.27 2.67 3.64
N GLU A 248 -5.62 2.76 2.36
CA GLU A 248 -6.59 3.73 1.81
C GLU A 248 -7.89 3.75 2.61
N ASN A 249 -8.45 2.59 2.96
CA ASN A 249 -9.67 2.49 3.76
C ASN A 249 -9.54 3.09 5.17
N VAL A 250 -8.36 3.03 5.78
CA VAL A 250 -8.11 3.62 7.11
C VAL A 250 -8.19 5.14 7.02
N VAL A 251 -7.62 5.73 5.96
CA VAL A 251 -7.71 7.19 5.71
C VAL A 251 -9.13 7.60 5.32
N ASN A 252 -9.81 6.81 4.50
CA ASN A 252 -11.17 7.08 4.02
C ASN A 252 -12.24 7.08 5.12
N ASN A 253 -11.95 6.52 6.31
CA ASN A 253 -12.82 6.62 7.48
C ASN A 253 -12.88 8.05 8.04
N HIS A 254 -11.83 8.85 7.82
CA HIS A 254 -11.71 10.22 8.33
C HIS A 254 -11.80 11.26 7.22
N TYR A 255 -11.37 10.91 6.01
CA TYR A 255 -11.30 11.80 4.86
C TYR A 255 -12.11 11.24 3.68
N LYS A 256 -12.45 12.12 2.74
CA LYS A 256 -12.98 11.76 1.42
C LYS A 256 -11.95 12.13 0.37
N LEU A 257 -11.53 11.17 -0.44
CA LEU A 257 -10.67 11.42 -1.58
C LEU A 257 -11.36 12.36 -2.58
N GLU A 258 -10.77 13.53 -2.84
CA GLU A 258 -11.24 14.51 -3.83
C GLU A 258 -10.54 14.28 -5.17
N LYS A 259 -9.23 14.03 -5.13
CA LYS A 259 -8.40 13.91 -6.33
C LYS A 259 -7.28 12.90 -6.11
N GLU A 260 -7.15 11.98 -7.07
CA GLU A 260 -6.01 11.08 -7.20
C GLU A 260 -5.29 11.41 -8.51
N THR A 261 -4.00 11.68 -8.45
CA THR A 261 -3.16 11.97 -9.61
C THR A 261 -1.83 11.24 -9.45
N SER A 262 -1.25 10.79 -10.56
CA SER A 262 0.09 10.19 -10.52
C SER A 262 1.13 11.17 -11.03
N TYR A 263 2.32 11.12 -10.46
CA TYR A 263 3.51 11.78 -11.00
C TYR A 263 4.66 10.79 -11.09
N PHE A 264 5.72 11.17 -11.81
CA PHE A 264 6.90 10.33 -11.95
C PHE A 264 8.03 10.84 -11.07
N SER A 265 8.55 9.99 -10.18
CA SER A 265 9.75 10.32 -9.42
C SER A 265 10.92 10.58 -10.37
N ILE A 266 11.72 11.60 -10.08
CA ILE A 266 12.96 11.83 -10.82
C ILE A 266 13.98 10.71 -10.57
N LEU A 267 14.92 10.56 -11.50
CA LEU A 267 16.07 9.67 -11.38
C LEU A 267 17.26 10.44 -10.77
N PRO A 268 18.01 9.82 -9.84
CA PRO A 268 17.70 8.56 -9.17
C PRO A 268 16.41 8.64 -8.33
N THR A 269 15.63 7.56 -8.29
CA THR A 269 14.45 7.37 -7.41
C THR A 269 14.90 7.15 -5.95
N ALA A 270 15.62 8.14 -5.42
CA ALA A 270 16.22 8.08 -4.10
C ALA A 270 15.99 9.39 -3.35
N THR A 271 15.89 9.28 -2.02
CA THR A 271 15.46 10.35 -1.12
C THR A 271 16.20 11.67 -1.38
N GLN A 272 17.54 11.62 -1.46
CA GLN A 272 18.39 12.78 -1.71
C GLN A 272 18.01 13.57 -2.97
N TYR A 273 17.51 12.88 -3.99
CA TYR A 273 17.19 13.48 -5.26
C TYR A 273 15.71 13.83 -5.29
N ALA A 274 14.83 12.83 -5.19
CA ALA A 274 13.40 13.00 -5.36
C ALA A 274 12.76 13.87 -4.27
N ARG A 275 13.09 13.66 -2.99
CA ARG A 275 12.49 14.43 -1.88
C ARG A 275 12.94 15.87 -1.88
N ASN A 276 14.24 16.10 -1.98
CA ASN A 276 14.78 17.46 -2.03
C ASN A 276 14.25 18.21 -3.27
N ALA A 277 14.03 17.51 -4.39
CA ALA A 277 13.39 18.09 -5.56
C ALA A 277 11.95 18.54 -5.28
N ILE A 278 11.14 17.78 -4.54
CA ILE A 278 9.77 18.20 -4.15
C ILE A 278 9.79 19.52 -3.39
N PHE A 279 10.62 19.61 -2.34
CA PHE A 279 10.65 20.77 -1.45
C PHE A 279 11.36 21.98 -2.04
N SER A 280 12.40 21.78 -2.85
CA SER A 280 13.06 22.87 -3.57
C SER A 280 12.26 23.29 -4.81
N GLY A 281 11.57 22.37 -5.47
CA GLY A 281 10.97 22.61 -6.79
C GLY A 281 12.01 22.92 -7.85
N LEU A 282 13.20 22.39 -7.65
CA LEU A 282 14.36 22.51 -8.52
C LEU A 282 14.88 21.12 -8.84
N THR A 283 15.53 20.99 -9.99
CA THR A 283 16.32 19.80 -10.29
C THR A 283 17.55 19.72 -9.38
N PRO A 284 18.12 18.52 -9.15
CA PRO A 284 19.36 18.35 -8.40
C PRO A 284 20.52 19.25 -8.85
N LEU A 285 20.69 19.45 -10.16
CA LEU A 285 21.68 20.37 -10.72
C LEU A 285 21.42 21.84 -10.33
N GLU A 286 20.17 22.26 -10.33
CA GLU A 286 19.79 23.61 -9.92
C GLU A 286 19.93 23.81 -8.41
N MET A 287 19.67 22.78 -7.60
CA MET A 287 19.93 22.80 -6.16
C MET A 287 21.42 22.97 -5.88
N GLU A 288 22.28 22.18 -6.53
CA GLU A 288 23.75 22.31 -6.40
C GLU A 288 24.22 23.73 -6.74
N LYS A 289 23.69 24.32 -7.81
CA LYS A 289 24.09 25.64 -8.29
C LYS A 289 23.58 26.78 -7.40
N ASN A 290 22.30 26.75 -7.03
CA ASN A 290 21.62 27.88 -6.40
C ASN A 290 21.67 27.80 -4.86
N TYR A 291 21.82 26.60 -4.30
CA TYR A 291 21.82 26.34 -2.86
C TYR A 291 22.93 25.34 -2.46
N PRO A 292 24.20 25.61 -2.80
CA PRO A 292 25.32 24.71 -2.50
C PRO A 292 25.52 24.45 -1.01
N GLN A 293 25.02 25.33 -0.13
CA GLN A 293 25.05 25.15 1.32
C GLN A 293 24.08 24.07 1.83
N TYR A 294 23.03 23.77 1.07
CA TYR A 294 22.02 22.76 1.43
C TYR A 294 22.19 21.46 0.64
N TRP A 295 22.79 21.52 -0.54
CA TRP A 295 23.06 20.36 -1.38
C TRP A 295 24.36 19.66 -1.00
N LYS A 296 24.35 18.33 -1.05
CA LYS A 296 25.54 17.47 -0.96
C LYS A 296 25.47 16.43 -2.06
N ASN A 297 26.60 16.10 -2.67
CA ASN A 297 26.73 15.03 -3.65
C ASN A 297 26.90 13.65 -2.99
N ASP A 298 26.83 12.59 -3.79
CA ASP A 298 26.92 11.21 -3.30
C ASP A 298 28.19 10.90 -2.51
N VAL A 299 29.31 11.49 -2.93
CA VAL A 299 30.65 11.31 -2.35
C VAL A 299 30.91 12.20 -1.13
N ASP A 300 30.03 13.17 -0.86
CA ASP A 300 30.24 14.13 0.22
C ASP A 300 29.79 13.53 1.56
N ASP A 301 30.56 13.84 2.61
CA ASP A 301 30.28 13.37 3.96
C ASP A 301 29.08 14.07 4.60
N GLY A 302 28.33 13.34 5.43
CA GLY A 302 27.22 13.85 6.24
C GLY A 302 25.82 13.60 5.66
N GLY A 303 24.81 14.15 6.34
CA GLY A 303 23.41 13.96 5.94
C GLY A 303 23.05 14.72 4.67
N LYS A 304 22.36 14.02 3.75
CA LYS A 304 21.94 14.54 2.43
C LYS A 304 20.49 15.06 2.40
N ASN A 305 19.76 14.83 3.49
CA ASN A 305 18.33 15.14 3.64
C ASN A 305 18.17 15.89 4.96
N LEU A 306 18.76 17.08 5.09
CA LEU A 306 18.75 17.84 6.34
C LEU A 306 18.05 19.20 6.23
N PHE A 307 17.78 19.66 5.00
CA PHE A 307 17.39 21.03 4.71
C PHE A 307 16.09 21.13 3.91
N GLU A 308 15.22 20.11 3.99
CA GLU A 308 13.94 20.09 3.27
C GLU A 308 13.03 21.27 3.65
N GLY A 309 13.01 21.67 4.94
CA GLY A 309 12.21 22.79 5.41
C GLY A 309 12.72 24.15 4.91
N GLU A 310 14.04 24.31 4.84
CA GLU A 310 14.71 25.48 4.26
C GLU A 310 14.44 25.55 2.75
N PHE A 311 14.53 24.42 2.04
CA PHE A 311 14.19 24.35 0.62
C PHE A 311 12.74 24.77 0.36
N LEU A 312 11.80 24.27 1.16
CA LEU A 312 10.38 24.64 1.08
C LEU A 312 10.18 26.13 1.31
N THR A 313 10.84 26.69 2.33
CA THR A 313 10.79 28.12 2.63
C THR A 313 11.28 28.96 1.43
N GLU A 314 12.41 28.58 0.84
CA GLU A 314 12.97 29.26 -0.33
C GLU A 314 12.09 29.08 -1.58
N GLN A 315 11.44 27.93 -1.74
CA GLN A 315 10.50 27.67 -2.82
C GLN A 315 9.26 28.56 -2.72
N LEU A 316 8.66 28.70 -1.53
CA LEU A 316 7.52 29.59 -1.29
C LEU A 316 7.87 31.04 -1.64
N LYS A 317 9.06 31.51 -1.25
CA LYS A 317 9.58 32.84 -1.63
C LYS A 317 9.68 32.99 -3.15
N ARG A 318 10.28 32.02 -3.85
CA ARG A 318 10.38 32.03 -5.33
C ARG A 318 9.01 32.07 -6.01
N LEU A 319 8.03 31.37 -5.44
CA LEU A 319 6.65 31.31 -5.96
C LEU A 319 5.78 32.51 -5.53
N ARG A 320 6.33 33.43 -4.71
CA ARG A 320 5.63 34.60 -4.16
C ARG A 320 4.38 34.22 -3.38
N ILE A 321 4.47 33.16 -2.58
CA ILE A 321 3.41 32.68 -1.71
C ILE A 321 3.77 33.07 -0.28
N ASP A 322 3.01 34.03 0.25
CA ASP A 322 3.15 34.49 1.63
C ASP A 322 2.06 33.83 2.48
N ILE A 323 2.48 32.85 3.27
CA ILE A 323 1.63 32.00 4.11
C ILE A 323 2.36 31.64 5.40
N LYS A 324 1.61 31.38 6.47
CA LYS A 324 2.17 30.80 7.70
C LYS A 324 2.38 29.30 7.49
N GLN A 325 3.64 28.86 7.54
CA GLN A 325 4.01 27.47 7.30
C GLN A 325 4.95 26.92 8.37
N GLU A 326 4.81 25.62 8.67
CA GLU A 326 5.72 24.88 9.52
C GLU A 326 6.07 23.52 8.89
N TYR A 327 7.30 23.06 9.12
CA TYR A 327 7.84 21.82 8.57
C TYR A 327 8.30 20.90 9.71
N TYR A 328 7.93 19.62 9.62
CA TYR A 328 8.28 18.58 10.57
C TYR A 328 8.86 17.38 9.86
N LYS A 329 10.03 16.93 10.32
CA LYS A 329 10.64 15.66 9.89
C LYS A 329 10.56 14.64 11.01
N ILE A 330 9.86 13.55 10.76
CA ILE A 330 9.63 12.47 11.73
C ILE A 330 10.45 11.26 11.33
N THR A 331 11.49 10.95 12.10
CA THR A 331 12.38 9.79 11.87
C THR A 331 12.26 8.72 12.94
N ASN A 332 11.55 9.00 14.03
CA ASN A 332 11.36 8.08 15.13
C ASN A 332 10.01 8.31 15.82
N PHE A 333 9.56 7.30 16.55
CA PHE A 333 8.24 7.30 17.19
C PHE A 333 8.07 8.46 18.18
N LYS A 334 9.13 8.80 18.91
CA LYS A 334 9.11 9.86 19.92
C LYS A 334 8.83 11.23 19.29
N ASP A 335 9.47 11.54 18.17
CA ASP A 335 9.23 12.81 17.47
C ASP A 335 7.83 12.87 16.87
N GLY A 336 7.30 11.72 16.38
CA GLY A 336 5.90 11.61 15.97
C GLY A 336 4.93 11.93 17.10
N LYS A 337 5.16 11.37 18.30
CA LYS A 337 4.33 11.65 19.49
C LYS A 337 4.42 13.10 19.96
N LYS A 338 5.60 13.72 19.92
CA LYS A 338 5.73 15.16 20.22
C LYS A 338 4.87 16.02 19.28
N LEU A 339 4.79 15.66 18.00
CA LEU A 339 3.95 16.40 17.06
C LEU A 339 2.46 16.20 17.37
N VAL A 340 2.03 14.97 17.70
CA VAL A 340 0.67 14.68 18.17
C VAL A 340 0.29 15.56 19.36
N ASP A 341 1.13 15.61 20.39
CA ASP A 341 0.86 16.36 21.63
C ASP A 341 0.70 17.87 21.38
N ASN A 342 1.45 18.40 20.41
CA ASN A 342 1.47 19.83 20.08
C ASN A 342 0.57 20.19 18.89
N PHE A 343 -0.12 19.24 18.27
CA PHE A 343 -0.84 19.45 17.00
C PHE A 343 -1.93 20.53 17.10
N LYS A 344 -2.53 20.71 18.28
CA LYS A 344 -3.52 21.78 18.54
C LYS A 344 -2.97 23.20 18.30
N GLY A 345 -1.68 23.41 18.46
CA GLY A 345 -1.02 24.71 18.21
C GLY A 345 -0.93 25.07 16.73
N LEU A 346 -1.13 24.11 15.83
CA LEU A 346 -0.90 24.27 14.39
C LEU A 346 -2.11 24.84 13.63
N LYS A 347 -3.27 24.98 14.29
CA LYS A 347 -4.53 25.45 13.68
C LYS A 347 -4.40 26.78 12.92
N GLY A 348 -3.47 27.64 13.35
CA GLY A 348 -3.24 28.94 12.72
C GLY A 348 -2.36 28.91 11.47
N ASN A 349 -1.80 27.76 11.09
CA ASN A 349 -0.96 27.63 9.91
C ASN A 349 -1.81 27.45 8.66
N ASP A 350 -1.38 28.03 7.54
CA ASP A 350 -1.97 27.75 6.23
C ASP A 350 -1.44 26.42 5.67
N LEU A 351 -0.18 26.09 5.97
CA LEU A 351 0.50 24.86 5.53
C LEU A 351 1.31 24.23 6.66
N THR A 352 0.96 23.01 7.04
CA THR A 352 1.77 22.16 7.91
C THR A 352 2.32 21.02 7.07
N THR A 353 3.65 20.94 6.93
CA THR A 353 4.32 19.90 6.15
C THR A 353 4.93 18.86 7.06
N VAL A 354 4.68 17.57 6.77
CA VAL A 354 5.23 16.44 7.53
C VAL A 354 5.93 15.48 6.58
N VAL A 355 7.24 15.31 6.77
CA VAL A 355 8.00 14.22 6.14
C VAL A 355 8.10 13.08 7.14
N TYR A 356 7.62 11.90 6.75
CA TYR A 356 7.56 10.74 7.63
C TYR A 356 8.45 9.62 7.09
N ASN A 357 9.58 9.34 7.77
CA ASN A 357 10.53 8.32 7.36
C ASN A 357 10.05 6.93 7.79
N PHE A 358 9.23 6.29 6.95
CA PHE A 358 8.66 4.96 7.20
C PHE A 358 9.73 3.89 7.48
N VAL A 359 10.81 3.86 6.68
CA VAL A 359 11.86 2.85 6.83
C VAL A 359 12.58 2.99 8.17
N ASP A 360 13.03 4.21 8.52
CA ASP A 360 13.71 4.47 9.81
C ASP A 360 12.83 4.16 11.03
N MET A 361 11.51 4.21 10.85
CA MET A 361 10.51 3.86 11.87
C MET A 361 10.32 2.35 12.02
N LEU A 362 10.57 1.57 10.97
CA LEU A 362 10.61 0.11 11.05
C LEU A 362 11.98 -0.40 11.53
N SER A 363 13.05 0.37 11.33
CA SER A 363 14.41 0.01 11.72
C SER A 363 14.99 1.00 12.75
N HIS A 364 14.78 0.75 14.04
CA HIS A 364 15.45 1.50 15.10
C HIS A 364 16.85 0.94 15.44
N ALA A 365 17.24 -0.21 14.88
CA ALA A 365 18.60 -0.75 14.94
C ALA A 365 18.95 -1.67 13.75
N LYS A 366 20.26 -1.89 13.53
CA LYS A 366 20.78 -2.81 12.50
C LYS A 366 20.30 -4.26 12.69
N THR A 367 20.01 -4.67 13.93
CA THR A 367 19.43 -5.99 14.29
C THR A 367 17.94 -6.08 13.95
N GLU A 368 17.22 -4.97 13.93
CA GLU A 368 15.80 -4.92 13.57
C GLU A 368 15.60 -4.94 12.06
N MET A 369 16.59 -4.48 11.27
CA MET A 369 16.55 -4.60 9.82
C MET A 369 16.47 -6.05 9.34
N ASP A 370 17.11 -7.00 10.02
CA ASP A 370 17.05 -8.41 9.64
C ASP A 370 15.65 -8.99 9.96
N VAL A 371 15.04 -8.59 11.07
CA VAL A 371 13.64 -8.93 11.41
C VAL A 371 12.66 -8.33 10.40
N VAL A 372 12.83 -7.05 10.04
CA VAL A 372 12.00 -6.39 9.02
C VAL A 372 12.15 -7.07 7.67
N LYS A 373 13.35 -7.51 7.29
CA LYS A 373 13.57 -8.30 6.05
C LYS A 373 12.84 -9.64 6.08
N GLU A 374 12.83 -10.33 7.22
CA GLU A 374 12.08 -11.59 7.37
C GLU A 374 10.56 -11.36 7.27
N LEU A 375 10.07 -10.31 7.93
CA LEU A 375 8.65 -9.93 7.93
C LEU A 375 8.17 -9.37 6.59
N ALA A 376 9.04 -8.70 5.83
CA ALA A 376 8.77 -8.12 4.51
C ALA A 376 9.50 -8.91 3.41
N SER A 377 9.34 -10.23 3.40
CA SER A 377 10.03 -11.10 2.44
C SER A 377 9.44 -11.05 1.02
N ASN A 378 8.20 -10.59 0.87
CA ASN A 378 7.51 -10.41 -0.41
C ASN A 378 6.51 -9.23 -0.36
N ASP A 379 5.94 -8.88 -1.51
CA ASP A 379 5.08 -7.69 -1.66
C ASP A 379 3.83 -7.75 -0.76
N LYS A 380 3.19 -8.93 -0.63
CA LYS A 380 2.05 -9.13 0.29
C LYS A 380 2.44 -8.87 1.75
N ALA A 381 3.53 -9.47 2.19
CA ALA A 381 4.01 -9.31 3.56
C ALA A 381 4.42 -7.86 3.84
N TYR A 382 5.04 -7.19 2.86
CA TYR A 382 5.42 -5.79 2.96
C TYR A 382 4.21 -4.85 3.05
N ARG A 383 3.15 -5.08 2.26
CA ARG A 383 1.87 -4.36 2.38
C ARG A 383 1.22 -4.57 3.74
N SER A 384 1.15 -5.82 4.22
CA SER A 384 0.59 -6.16 5.53
C SER A 384 1.35 -5.46 6.68
N LEU A 385 2.69 -5.48 6.63
CA LEU A 385 3.53 -4.77 7.59
C LEU A 385 3.26 -3.27 7.57
N THR A 386 3.12 -2.69 6.38
CA THR A 386 2.85 -1.25 6.20
C THR A 386 1.49 -0.87 6.78
N LEU A 387 0.44 -1.65 6.51
CA LEU A 387 -0.89 -1.43 7.08
C LEU A 387 -0.86 -1.52 8.61
N SER A 388 -0.21 -2.55 9.15
CA SER A 388 -0.06 -2.73 10.60
C SER A 388 0.67 -1.56 11.26
N TRP A 389 1.79 -1.13 10.67
CA TRP A 389 2.52 0.05 11.10
C TRP A 389 1.63 1.30 11.06
N PHE A 390 0.96 1.57 9.94
CA PHE A 390 0.18 2.79 9.76
C PHE A 390 -0.92 2.92 10.82
N ARG A 391 -1.64 1.82 11.10
CA ARG A 391 -2.69 1.75 12.14
C ARG A 391 -2.19 2.07 13.55
N ASN A 392 -0.92 1.79 13.83
CA ASN A 392 -0.30 1.98 15.14
C ASN A 392 0.68 3.17 15.17
N SER A 393 0.72 3.97 14.10
CA SER A 393 1.68 5.05 13.96
C SER A 393 1.13 6.38 14.50
N PRO A 394 2.00 7.25 15.06
CA PRO A 394 1.66 8.64 15.32
C PRO A 394 1.16 9.40 14.08
N LEU A 395 1.51 8.95 12.87
CA LEU A 395 1.03 9.55 11.63
C LEU A 395 -0.49 9.47 11.49
N LEU A 396 -1.11 8.34 11.83
CA LEU A 396 -2.57 8.23 11.79
C LEU A 396 -3.22 9.17 12.81
N GLU A 397 -2.66 9.28 14.02
CA GLU A 397 -3.13 10.22 15.05
C GLU A 397 -3.01 11.68 14.55
N ILE A 398 -1.91 12.04 13.90
CA ILE A 398 -1.72 13.36 13.26
C ILE A 398 -2.81 13.61 12.22
N ILE A 399 -3.08 12.65 11.33
CA ILE A 399 -4.12 12.73 10.30
C ILE A 399 -5.51 12.94 10.91
N GLN A 400 -5.83 12.21 11.98
CA GLN A 400 -7.10 12.32 12.72
C GLN A 400 -7.24 13.69 13.40
N LEU A 401 -6.19 14.18 14.06
CA LEU A 401 -6.18 15.50 14.69
C LEU A 401 -6.30 16.63 13.66
N ALA A 402 -5.69 16.47 12.50
CA ALA A 402 -5.83 17.38 11.37
C ALA A 402 -7.27 17.42 10.85
N GLN A 403 -7.91 16.25 10.74
CA GLN A 403 -9.31 16.16 10.30
C GLN A 403 -10.24 16.89 11.27
N GLN A 404 -10.09 16.65 12.57
CA GLN A 404 -10.87 17.31 13.62
C GLN A 404 -10.73 18.83 13.61
N GLN A 405 -9.61 19.35 13.09
CA GLN A 405 -9.36 20.78 12.96
C GLN A 405 -9.72 21.34 11.58
N GLY A 406 -10.25 20.52 10.67
CA GLY A 406 -10.70 20.91 9.35
C GLY A 406 -9.57 21.09 8.32
N PHE A 407 -8.41 20.47 8.53
CA PHE A 407 -7.32 20.50 7.56
C PHE A 407 -7.70 19.71 6.30
N ARG A 408 -7.35 20.23 5.13
CA ARG A 408 -7.25 19.46 3.89
C ARG A 408 -5.99 18.60 3.98
N LEU A 409 -6.09 17.31 3.67
CA LEU A 409 -4.93 16.42 3.65
C LEU A 409 -4.43 16.27 2.22
N ILE A 410 -3.14 16.51 2.01
CA ILE A 410 -2.43 16.13 0.80
C ILE A 410 -1.43 15.04 1.20
N LEU A 411 -1.51 13.87 0.55
CA LEU A 411 -0.65 12.73 0.82
C LEU A 411 0.10 12.31 -0.45
N THR A 412 1.40 12.11 -0.33
CA THR A 412 2.27 11.60 -1.39
C THR A 412 3.45 10.84 -0.79
N THR A 413 4.27 10.22 -1.63
CA THR A 413 5.64 9.80 -1.28
C THR A 413 6.66 10.64 -2.04
N ASP A 414 7.95 10.41 -1.85
CA ASP A 414 9.02 10.93 -2.69
C ASP A 414 9.32 10.01 -3.89
N HIS A 415 9.49 8.71 -3.62
CA HIS A 415 9.69 7.63 -4.56
C HIS A 415 9.12 6.31 -4.00
N GLY A 416 9.16 5.23 -4.77
CA GLY A 416 8.88 3.88 -4.27
C GLY A 416 10.13 3.00 -4.22
N THR A 417 9.91 1.69 -4.15
CA THR A 417 10.94 0.65 -4.01
C THR A 417 10.53 -0.62 -4.73
N ILE A 418 11.49 -1.46 -5.08
CA ILE A 418 11.26 -2.78 -5.65
C ILE A 418 12.09 -3.84 -4.94
N ASN A 419 11.52 -5.03 -4.78
CA ASN A 419 12.22 -6.18 -4.26
C ASN A 419 13.24 -6.71 -5.29
N CYS A 420 14.52 -6.52 -5.02
CA CYS A 420 15.59 -6.85 -5.93
C CYS A 420 15.99 -8.32 -5.87
N LYS A 421 15.81 -9.05 -6.97
CA LYS A 421 16.09 -10.50 -7.04
C LYS A 421 17.37 -10.79 -7.81
N ASN A 422 17.63 -10.03 -8.88
CA ASN A 422 18.65 -10.34 -9.87
C ASN A 422 19.86 -9.42 -9.74
N PRO A 423 21.10 -9.95 -9.62
CA PRO A 423 22.28 -9.10 -9.60
C PRO A 423 22.79 -8.80 -11.01
N SER A 424 23.26 -7.57 -11.22
CA SER A 424 24.04 -7.17 -12.40
C SER A 424 25.42 -6.68 -11.95
N LYS A 425 26.46 -6.99 -12.74
CA LYS A 425 27.84 -6.64 -12.41
C LYS A 425 28.14 -5.20 -12.80
N VAL A 426 28.80 -4.49 -11.90
CA VAL A 426 29.35 -3.16 -12.19
C VAL A 426 30.80 -3.05 -11.73
N ILE A 427 31.62 -2.39 -12.54
CA ILE A 427 32.98 -1.98 -12.19
C ILE A 427 33.02 -0.45 -12.20
N GLY A 428 33.56 0.13 -11.14
CA GLY A 428 33.76 1.57 -11.00
C GLY A 428 35.02 1.85 -10.18
N ASP A 429 35.38 3.13 -10.09
CA ASP A 429 36.48 3.59 -9.24
C ASP A 429 36.08 3.64 -7.74
N LYS A 430 37.03 4.01 -6.87
CA LYS A 430 36.78 4.14 -5.42
C LYS A 430 35.75 5.22 -5.04
N ASN A 431 35.50 6.17 -5.94
CA ASN A 431 34.58 7.29 -5.72
C ASN A 431 33.19 6.98 -6.27
N THR A 432 32.96 5.76 -6.75
CA THR A 432 31.67 5.33 -7.27
C THR A 432 30.67 5.20 -6.12
N SER A 433 29.47 5.73 -6.31
CA SER A 433 28.44 5.75 -5.26
C SER A 433 28.09 4.36 -4.72
N LEU A 434 27.59 4.30 -3.48
CA LEU A 434 27.31 3.04 -2.80
C LEU A 434 25.93 2.45 -3.09
N ASN A 435 24.97 3.26 -3.58
CA ASN A 435 23.61 2.79 -3.85
C ASN A 435 23.57 1.60 -4.83
N LEU A 436 22.63 0.68 -4.64
CA LEU A 436 22.56 -0.58 -5.39
C LEU A 436 21.72 -0.48 -6.66
N ARG A 437 20.89 0.53 -6.79
CA ARG A 437 19.98 0.73 -7.92
C ARG A 437 20.46 1.79 -8.89
N TYR A 438 21.38 2.65 -8.48
CA TYR A 438 22.12 3.52 -9.39
C TYR A 438 23.57 3.63 -8.99
N LYS A 439 24.43 3.94 -9.96
CA LYS A 439 25.83 4.31 -9.73
C LYS A 439 26.16 5.62 -10.43
N THR A 440 26.94 6.46 -9.76
CA THR A 440 27.61 7.62 -10.36
C THR A 440 29.11 7.51 -10.13
N GLY A 441 29.90 7.79 -11.16
CA GLY A 441 31.35 7.59 -11.12
C GLY A 441 32.01 7.80 -12.48
N ARG A 442 33.34 7.67 -12.52
CA ARG A 442 34.11 7.71 -13.76
C ARG A 442 34.34 6.30 -14.29
N SER A 443 34.39 6.14 -15.61
CA SER A 443 34.77 4.89 -16.28
C SER A 443 33.98 3.66 -15.78
N LEU A 444 32.66 3.82 -15.63
CA LEU A 444 31.80 2.71 -15.22
C LEU A 444 31.72 1.66 -16.33
N THR A 445 31.94 0.40 -15.98
CA THR A 445 31.68 -0.76 -16.85
C THR A 445 30.49 -1.53 -16.30
N TYR A 446 29.52 -1.82 -17.16
CA TYR A 446 28.22 -2.40 -16.82
C TYR A 446 27.65 -3.17 -18.01
N GLU A 447 26.60 -3.95 -17.77
CA GLU A 447 25.83 -4.63 -18.83
C GLU A 447 24.79 -3.67 -19.42
N ASP A 448 24.92 -3.27 -20.70
CA ASP A 448 24.06 -2.24 -21.32
C ASP A 448 22.55 -2.55 -21.24
N LYS A 449 22.18 -3.83 -21.37
CA LYS A 449 20.77 -4.25 -21.30
C LYS A 449 20.16 -4.09 -19.90
N ASP A 450 20.99 -4.08 -18.85
CA ASP A 450 20.55 -4.10 -17.45
C ASP A 450 20.32 -2.69 -16.89
N VAL A 451 20.86 -1.66 -17.56
CA VAL A 451 20.83 -0.28 -17.05
C VAL A 451 20.32 0.72 -18.10
N TYR A 452 19.84 1.86 -17.63
CA TYR A 452 19.81 3.09 -18.42
C TYR A 452 21.05 3.92 -18.08
N ALA A 453 21.89 4.18 -19.07
CA ALA A 453 23.15 4.91 -18.88
C ALA A 453 23.07 6.34 -19.42
N VAL A 454 23.37 7.31 -18.57
CA VAL A 454 23.37 8.73 -18.88
C VAL A 454 24.80 9.27 -18.78
N LYS A 455 25.42 9.46 -19.94
CA LYS A 455 26.81 9.94 -20.06
C LYS A 455 26.98 11.41 -19.72
N ASP A 456 25.94 12.22 -19.94
CA ASP A 456 25.90 13.64 -19.59
C ASP A 456 24.76 13.89 -18.59
N PRO A 457 25.03 13.83 -17.27
CA PRO A 457 24.01 13.93 -16.23
C PRO A 457 23.23 15.25 -16.28
N LYS A 458 23.84 16.32 -16.81
CA LYS A 458 23.22 17.65 -16.85
C LYS A 458 21.96 17.69 -17.71
N LYS A 459 21.88 16.81 -18.72
CA LYS A 459 20.71 16.72 -19.61
C LYS A 459 19.44 16.26 -18.91
N ILE A 460 19.57 15.56 -17.79
CA ILE A 460 18.46 15.10 -16.96
C ILE A 460 18.42 15.84 -15.61
N GLY A 461 19.00 17.04 -15.56
CA GLY A 461 18.99 17.86 -14.36
C GLY A 461 19.80 17.30 -13.19
N LEU A 462 20.79 16.44 -13.43
CA LEU A 462 21.67 15.90 -12.39
C LEU A 462 23.03 16.62 -12.33
N PRO A 463 23.59 16.80 -11.12
CA PRO A 463 24.95 17.30 -10.96
C PRO A 463 25.96 16.27 -11.47
N ALA A 464 27.11 16.77 -11.91
CA ALA A 464 28.23 15.93 -12.33
C ALA A 464 29.41 16.19 -11.40
N ILE A 465 29.76 15.19 -10.57
CA ILE A 465 30.89 15.27 -9.63
C ILE A 465 32.18 15.64 -10.37
N ASN A 466 32.34 15.14 -11.60
CA ASN A 466 33.45 15.47 -12.50
C ASN A 466 32.96 15.59 -13.94
N MET A 467 33.76 16.24 -14.81
CA MET A 467 33.43 16.39 -16.24
C MET A 467 33.19 15.07 -16.98
N SER A 468 33.77 13.96 -16.50
CA SER A 468 33.63 12.63 -17.09
C SER A 468 32.73 11.69 -16.28
N SER A 469 31.99 12.21 -15.30
CA SER A 469 31.09 11.40 -14.48
C SER A 469 29.80 11.08 -15.23
N SER A 470 29.40 9.82 -15.21
CA SER A 470 28.13 9.34 -15.76
C SER A 470 27.25 8.76 -14.66
N PHE A 471 25.95 8.71 -14.89
CA PHE A 471 25.00 7.95 -14.07
C PHE A 471 24.56 6.69 -14.82
N ILE A 472 24.38 5.60 -14.09
CA ILE A 472 23.67 4.42 -14.56
C ILE A 472 22.56 4.06 -13.58
N PHE A 473 21.42 3.65 -14.08
CA PHE A 473 20.23 3.28 -13.32
C PHE A 473 19.84 1.85 -13.65
N ALA A 474 19.75 0.97 -12.66
CA ALA A 474 19.30 -0.41 -12.83
C ALA A 474 17.82 -0.44 -13.26
N LYS A 475 17.50 -1.28 -14.24
CA LYS A 475 16.13 -1.54 -14.70
C LYS A 475 15.55 -2.75 -13.98
N ASN A 476 14.22 -2.89 -13.95
CA ASN A 476 13.52 -4.07 -13.41
C ASN A 476 13.86 -4.33 -11.94
N ASP A 477 13.93 -5.59 -11.52
CA ASP A 477 14.33 -6.02 -10.18
C ASP A 477 15.86 -6.23 -10.04
N LEU A 478 16.65 -5.59 -10.92
CA LEU A 478 18.10 -5.71 -10.92
C LEU A 478 18.76 -4.84 -9.84
N PHE A 479 19.86 -5.32 -9.26
CA PHE A 479 20.73 -4.52 -8.41
C PHE A 479 22.20 -4.64 -8.83
N LEU A 480 22.91 -3.53 -8.76
CA LEU A 480 24.30 -3.36 -9.20
C LEU A 480 25.25 -3.79 -8.09
N ALA A 481 25.90 -4.94 -8.28
CA ALA A 481 26.88 -5.49 -7.36
C ALA A 481 28.30 -5.36 -7.93
N TYR A 482 29.23 -4.93 -7.08
CA TYR A 482 30.64 -4.86 -7.43
C TYR A 482 31.21 -6.25 -7.70
N VAL A 483 32.12 -6.32 -8.68
CA VAL A 483 32.79 -7.59 -9.06
C VAL A 483 33.61 -8.17 -7.90
N ASN A 484 34.23 -7.30 -7.10
CA ASN A 484 34.97 -7.72 -5.91
C ASN A 484 33.98 -8.22 -4.84
N ASN A 485 34.14 -9.46 -4.40
CA ASN A 485 33.23 -10.14 -3.45
C ASN A 485 31.77 -10.21 -3.93
N PHE A 486 31.55 -10.34 -5.25
CA PHE A 486 30.23 -10.39 -5.87
C PHE A 486 29.27 -11.35 -5.16
N ASN A 487 29.65 -12.62 -4.95
CA ASN A 487 28.78 -13.62 -4.32
C ASN A 487 28.34 -13.23 -2.89
N HIS A 488 29.22 -12.60 -2.12
CA HIS A 488 28.90 -12.12 -0.78
C HIS A 488 27.85 -11.01 -0.83
N TYR A 489 28.05 -10.00 -1.68
CA TYR A 489 27.07 -8.91 -1.84
C TYR A 489 25.74 -9.42 -2.40
N VAL A 490 25.77 -10.36 -3.34
CA VAL A 490 24.55 -10.97 -3.88
C VAL A 490 23.77 -11.70 -2.78
N SER A 491 24.42 -12.48 -1.92
CA SER A 491 23.74 -13.15 -0.82
C SER A 491 23.11 -12.18 0.18
N TYR A 492 23.67 -10.99 0.34
CA TYR A 492 23.22 -10.01 1.34
C TYR A 492 22.06 -9.12 0.84
N TYR A 493 22.03 -8.81 -0.45
CA TYR A 493 21.07 -7.85 -1.04
C TYR A 493 20.00 -8.48 -1.92
N ARG A 494 20.12 -9.76 -2.28
CA ARG A 494 19.03 -10.49 -2.94
C ARG A 494 17.81 -10.55 -2.01
N ASN A 495 16.63 -10.39 -2.60
CA ASN A 495 15.34 -10.33 -1.91
C ASN A 495 15.25 -9.19 -0.89
N THR A 496 15.86 -8.04 -1.21
CA THR A 496 15.73 -6.83 -0.41
C THR A 496 15.07 -5.71 -1.21
N TYR A 497 14.23 -4.93 -0.53
CA TYR A 497 13.62 -3.74 -1.10
C TYR A 497 14.68 -2.65 -1.27
N GLN A 498 14.89 -2.21 -2.50
CA GLN A 498 15.84 -1.17 -2.86
C GLN A 498 15.19 -0.13 -3.76
N HIS A 499 15.77 1.06 -3.76
CA HIS A 499 15.29 2.19 -4.55
C HIS A 499 16.46 2.94 -5.19
N GLY A 500 16.19 3.71 -6.25
CA GLY A 500 17.16 4.52 -6.98
C GLY A 500 17.22 4.21 -8.48
N GLY A 501 16.51 3.18 -8.93
CA GLY A 501 16.52 2.67 -10.30
C GLY A 501 15.24 2.99 -11.07
N ILE A 502 14.95 2.14 -12.05
CA ILE A 502 13.79 2.25 -12.94
C ILE A 502 12.93 1.00 -12.79
N SER A 503 11.77 1.19 -12.19
CA SER A 503 10.64 0.26 -12.21
C SER A 503 9.33 1.05 -12.09
N LEU A 504 8.20 0.41 -12.41
CA LEU A 504 6.87 0.98 -12.21
C LEU A 504 6.67 1.38 -10.75
N GLU A 505 7.09 0.50 -9.83
CA GLU A 505 6.98 0.64 -8.39
C GLU A 505 7.84 1.78 -7.82
N GLU A 506 9.03 2.02 -8.39
CA GLU A 506 9.92 3.10 -7.96
C GLU A 506 9.50 4.47 -8.51
N MET A 507 9.01 4.52 -9.76
CA MET A 507 8.80 5.77 -10.49
C MET A 507 7.37 6.29 -10.46
N ILE A 508 6.33 5.44 -10.49
CA ILE A 508 4.94 5.90 -10.58
C ILE A 508 4.36 6.11 -9.19
N ILE A 509 4.16 7.38 -8.83
CA ILE A 509 3.89 7.78 -7.46
C ILE A 509 2.47 8.34 -7.30
N PRO A 510 1.72 7.94 -6.25
CA PRO A 510 0.43 8.56 -5.94
C PRO A 510 0.60 9.97 -5.35
N PHE A 511 -0.21 10.90 -5.83
CA PHE A 511 -0.46 12.21 -5.23
C PHE A 511 -1.96 12.35 -4.97
N LEU A 512 -2.33 12.51 -3.71
CA LEU A 512 -3.70 12.36 -3.24
C LEU A 512 -4.12 13.63 -2.50
N VAL A 513 -5.30 14.15 -2.84
CA VAL A 513 -5.92 15.30 -2.15
C VAL A 513 -7.23 14.83 -1.53
N PHE A 514 -7.40 15.15 -0.26
CA PHE A 514 -8.50 14.70 0.57
C PHE A 514 -9.20 15.85 1.27
N GLU A 515 -10.52 15.77 1.30
CA GLU A 515 -11.38 16.64 2.09
C GLU A 515 -11.72 15.98 3.43
N PRO A 516 -11.63 16.70 4.56
CA PRO A 516 -12.04 16.15 5.85
C PRO A 516 -13.55 15.86 5.82
N ARG A 517 -13.96 14.70 6.36
CA ARG A 517 -15.37 14.33 6.51
C ARG A 517 -16.06 15.10 7.62
#